data_AF-A0A7W1YQD4-F1
#
_entry.id   AF-A0A7W1YQD4-F1
#
_cell.length_a   1.000
_cell.length_b   1.000
_cell.length_c   1.000
_cell.angle_alpha   90.00
_cell.angle_beta   90.00
_cell.angle_gamma   90.00
#
_symmetry.space_group_name_H-M   'P 1'
#
loop_
_entity.id
_entity.type
_entity.pdbx_description
1 polymer ?
#
loop_
_entity_poly.entity_id
_entity_poly.type
_entity_poly.pdbx_seq_one_letter_code
_entity_poly.pdbx_strand_id
1 'polypeptide(L)'
;MIPIPFNRPSVMGREQTYIARAITNGHASGDGPFTKQCHALLEQILDVPRCLLTTSCTHALEMAALLLDIQRGDEVIVPSFTFVSTANAFALRGAHLVFADIRPDTLNLDESVLEGLITPQTKAIVPVHYAGIGCEMDT
;
A
#
# COMPACT_ATOMS: atom_id res chain seq x y z
N MET A 1 -36.58 -9.42 3.98
CA MET A 1 -35.20 -9.92 4.14
C MET A 1 -34.29 -8.71 4.24
N ILE A 2 -33.46 -8.58 5.28
CA ILE A 2 -32.51 -7.47 5.37
C ILE A 2 -31.30 -7.86 4.49
N PRO A 3 -30.90 -7.05 3.50
CA PRO A 3 -29.73 -7.35 2.68
C PRO A 3 -28.47 -7.29 3.54
N ILE A 4 -27.62 -8.31 3.43
CA ILE A 4 -26.30 -8.35 4.08
C ILE A 4 -25.28 -7.82 3.05
N PRO A 5 -24.76 -6.59 3.19
CA PRO A 5 -23.82 -6.03 2.23
C PRO A 5 -22.44 -6.67 2.38
N PHE A 6 -21.69 -6.75 1.28
CA PHE A 6 -20.30 -7.22 1.28
C PHE A 6 -19.37 -6.27 2.07
N ASN A 7 -19.58 -4.96 1.97
CA ASN A 7 -18.79 -3.96 2.69
C ASN A 7 -19.68 -2.83 3.21
N ARG A 8 -19.30 -2.27 4.37
CA ARG A 8 -19.84 -1.03 4.91
C ARG A 8 -18.67 -0.20 5.45
N PRO A 9 -18.56 1.10 5.10
CA PRO A 9 -17.56 1.97 5.70
C PRO A 9 -17.69 2.02 7.22
N SER A 10 -16.55 1.97 7.92
CA SER A 10 -16.53 2.11 9.37
C SER A 10 -16.84 3.54 9.78
N VAL A 11 -17.75 3.71 10.74
CA VAL A 11 -18.12 5.00 11.34
C VAL A 11 -18.05 4.84 12.85
N MET A 12 -17.10 5.53 13.48
CA MET A 12 -16.75 5.48 14.89
C MET A 12 -17.38 6.64 15.70
N GLY A 13 -18.06 7.58 15.05
CA GLY A 13 -19.00 8.53 15.66
C GLY A 13 -18.50 9.97 15.83
N ARG A 14 -17.23 10.27 15.51
CA ARG A 14 -16.65 11.63 15.62
C ARG A 14 -16.26 12.25 14.27
N GLU A 15 -16.47 11.54 13.18
CA GLU A 15 -16.07 11.95 11.83
C GLU A 15 -16.65 13.30 11.45
N GLN A 16 -17.96 13.50 11.63
CA GLN A 16 -18.63 14.76 11.31
C GLN A 16 -18.06 15.93 12.12
N THR A 17 -17.76 15.70 13.40
CA THR A 17 -17.14 16.71 14.26
C THR A 17 -15.75 17.11 13.77
N TYR A 18 -14.92 16.15 13.36
CA TYR A 18 -13.58 16.46 12.86
C TYR A 18 -13.60 17.08 11.47
N ILE A 19 -14.51 16.66 10.58
CA ILE A 19 -14.74 17.29 9.28
C ILE A 19 -15.16 18.75 9.46
N ALA A 20 -16.16 19.02 10.32
CA ALA A 20 -16.60 20.38 10.61
C ALA A 20 -15.45 21.23 11.17
N ARG A 21 -14.63 20.68 12.09
CA ARG A 21 -13.45 21.37 12.62
C ARG A 21 -12.41 21.70 11.54
N ALA A 22 -12.16 20.80 10.59
CA ALA A 22 -11.22 21.06 9.50
C ALA A 22 -11.68 22.26 8.64
N ILE A 23 -12.99 22.33 8.36
CA ILE A 23 -13.62 23.43 7.62
C ILE A 23 -13.54 24.73 8.42
N THR A 24 -13.95 24.72 9.70
CA THR A 24 -13.97 25.94 10.52
C THR A 24 -12.57 26.49 10.81
N ASN A 25 -11.56 25.62 10.86
CA ASN A 25 -10.16 26.04 11.00
C ASN A 25 -9.60 26.72 9.73
N GLY A 26 -10.34 26.68 8.62
CA GLY A 26 -9.92 27.30 7.35
C GLY A 26 -8.75 26.59 6.66
N HIS A 27 -8.42 25.35 7.05
CA HIS A 27 -7.30 24.59 6.50
C HIS A 27 -7.73 23.17 6.13
N ALA A 28 -8.38 23.05 4.96
CA ALA A 28 -8.84 21.78 4.41
C ALA A 28 -7.85 21.14 3.40
N SER A 29 -6.74 21.82 3.09
CA SER A 29 -5.66 21.30 2.24
C SER A 29 -4.76 20.29 2.96
N GLY A 30 -3.85 19.66 2.20
CA GLY A 30 -2.81 18.77 2.73
C GLY A 30 -1.92 19.45 3.78
N ASP A 31 -1.19 18.63 4.55
CA ASP A 31 -0.28 19.06 5.63
C ASP A 31 -0.88 19.95 6.73
N GLY A 32 -2.21 19.97 6.82
CA GLY A 32 -2.95 20.63 7.88
C GLY A 32 -2.84 19.93 9.25
N PRO A 33 -3.49 20.49 10.29
CA PRO A 33 -3.40 19.97 11.65
C PRO A 33 -3.81 18.50 11.81
N PHE A 34 -4.87 18.06 11.12
CA PHE A 34 -5.32 16.66 11.19
C PHE A 34 -4.37 15.71 10.48
N THR A 35 -3.77 16.11 9.35
CA THR A 35 -2.72 15.34 8.67
C THR A 35 -1.55 15.07 9.62
N LYS A 36 -1.06 16.10 10.33
CA LYS A 36 0.04 15.98 11.29
C LYS A 36 -0.31 15.06 12.47
N GLN A 37 -1.55 15.16 12.98
CA GLN A 37 -2.03 14.28 14.04
C GLN A 37 -2.10 12.82 13.58
N CYS A 38 -2.58 12.58 12.36
CA CYS A 38 -2.60 11.25 11.77
C CYS A 38 -1.19 10.70 11.52
N HIS A 39 -0.24 11.52 11.04
CA HIS A 39 1.17 11.10 10.91
C HIS A 39 1.73 10.63 12.24
N ALA A 40 1.66 11.46 13.28
CA ALA A 40 2.17 11.11 14.61
C ALA A 40 1.50 9.86 15.20
N LEU A 41 0.18 9.73 15.03
CA LEU A 41 -0.56 8.56 15.49
C LEU A 41 -0.11 7.28 14.76
N LEU A 42 0.04 7.33 13.43
CA LEU A 42 0.42 6.17 12.63
C LEU A 42 1.90 5.82 12.82
N GLU A 43 2.80 6.80 12.95
CA GLU A 43 4.21 6.61 13.31
C GLU A 43 4.32 5.82 14.62
N GLN A 44 3.51 6.18 15.62
CA GLN A 44 3.46 5.47 16.90
C GLN A 44 2.84 4.07 16.79
N ILE A 45 1.72 3.90 16.08
CA ILE A 45 1.02 2.61 15.97
C ILE A 45 1.83 1.58 15.19
N LEU A 46 2.48 2.02 14.11
CA LEU A 46 3.21 1.16 13.19
C LEU A 46 4.69 1.00 13.56
N ASP A 47 5.17 1.74 14.57
CA ASP A 47 6.58 1.82 14.96
C ASP A 47 7.51 2.14 13.78
N VAL A 48 7.16 3.19 13.03
CA VAL A 48 7.93 3.66 11.86
C VAL A 48 8.44 5.07 12.09
N PRO A 49 9.63 5.42 11.56
CA PRO A 49 10.21 6.74 11.78
C PRO A 49 9.40 7.86 11.11
N ARG A 50 8.66 7.55 10.03
CA ARG A 50 7.85 8.50 9.27
C ARG A 50 6.62 7.86 8.67
N CYS A 51 5.50 8.57 8.72
CA CYS A 51 4.28 8.26 7.96
C CYS A 51 3.91 9.47 7.09
N LEU A 52 3.50 9.21 5.84
CA LEU A 52 3.04 10.25 4.91
C LEU A 52 1.67 9.84 4.37
N LEU A 53 0.69 10.74 4.52
CA LEU A 53 -0.65 10.53 4.00
C LEU A 53 -0.69 10.93 2.53
N THR A 54 -1.17 10.02 1.70
CA THR A 54 -1.48 10.27 0.29
C THR A 54 -2.99 10.20 0.08
N THR A 55 -3.46 10.58 -1.11
CA THR A 55 -4.90 10.56 -1.42
C THR A 55 -5.42 9.17 -1.80
N SER A 56 -4.53 8.18 -1.97
CA SER A 56 -4.90 6.77 -2.18
C SER A 56 -3.69 5.84 -2.01
N CYS A 57 -3.93 4.55 -1.79
CA CYS A 57 -2.87 3.54 -1.80
C CYS A 57 -2.16 3.47 -3.18
N THR A 58 -2.87 3.71 -4.29
CA THR A 58 -2.26 3.83 -5.63
C THR A 58 -1.19 4.93 -5.66
N HIS A 59 -1.48 6.12 -5.15
CA HIS A 59 -0.48 7.19 -5.08
C HIS A 59 0.66 6.88 -4.11
N ALA A 60 0.40 6.15 -3.03
CA ALA A 60 1.46 5.69 -2.13
C ALA A 60 2.44 4.75 -2.86
N LEU A 61 1.91 3.81 -3.66
CA LEU A 61 2.71 2.89 -4.46
C LEU A 61 3.50 3.62 -5.56
N GLU A 62 2.87 4.55 -6.28
CA GLU A 62 3.55 5.37 -7.29
C GLU A 62 4.67 6.22 -6.66
N MET A 63 4.41 6.82 -5.49
CA MET A 63 5.42 7.55 -4.73
C MET A 63 6.56 6.63 -4.28
N ALA A 64 6.29 5.41 -3.85
CA ALA A 64 7.31 4.43 -3.49
C ALA A 64 8.17 4.03 -4.70
N ALA A 65 7.56 3.79 -5.87
CA ALA A 65 8.29 3.50 -7.10
C ALA A 65 9.19 4.67 -7.53
N LEU A 66 8.73 5.92 -7.36
CA LEU A 66 9.55 7.11 -7.58
C LEU A 66 10.70 7.22 -6.58
N LEU A 67 10.44 6.95 -5.30
CA LEU A 67 11.43 7.03 -4.23
C LEU A 67 12.55 5.98 -4.38
N LEU A 68 12.20 4.78 -4.85
CA LEU A 68 13.16 3.71 -5.15
C LEU A 68 13.98 3.96 -6.42
N ASP A 69 13.73 5.08 -7.11
CA ASP A 69 14.34 5.46 -8.38
C ASP A 69 14.22 4.34 -9.42
N ILE A 70 13.02 3.79 -9.56
CA ILE A 70 12.72 2.75 -10.55
C ILE A 70 12.90 3.34 -11.94
N GLN A 71 13.71 2.67 -12.76
CA GLN A 71 14.03 3.07 -14.12
C GLN A 71 13.54 2.03 -15.14
N ARG A 72 13.57 2.43 -16.41
CA ARG A 72 13.26 1.53 -17.52
C ARG A 72 14.25 0.36 -17.55
N GLY A 73 13.74 -0.86 -17.53
CA GLY A 73 14.53 -2.09 -17.56
C GLY A 73 14.81 -2.70 -16.18
N ASP A 74 14.50 -1.99 -15.09
CA ASP A 74 14.48 -2.58 -13.76
C ASP A 74 13.38 -3.64 -13.68
N GLU A 75 13.65 -4.74 -12.98
CA GLU A 75 12.66 -5.77 -12.71
C GLU A 75 12.03 -5.58 -11.34
N VAL A 76 10.70 -5.70 -11.28
CA VAL A 76 9.94 -5.64 -10.04
C VAL A 76 9.10 -6.91 -9.92
N ILE A 77 9.36 -7.67 -8.86
CA ILE A 77 8.63 -8.91 -8.57
C ILE A 77 7.35 -8.57 -7.82
N VAL A 78 6.20 -9.01 -8.33
CA VAL A 78 4.88 -8.82 -7.73
C VAL A 78 4.08 -10.13 -7.77
N PRO A 79 3.17 -10.41 -6.81
CA PRO A 79 2.28 -11.56 -6.94
C PRO A 79 1.34 -11.36 -8.13
N SER A 80 1.06 -12.44 -8.87
CA SER A 80 0.09 -12.42 -9.97
C SER A 80 -1.35 -12.14 -9.49
N PHE A 81 -1.66 -12.53 -8.24
CA PHE A 81 -2.94 -12.29 -7.59
C PHE A 81 -2.87 -11.08 -6.65
N THR A 82 -3.17 -9.90 -7.20
CA THR A 82 -3.22 -8.64 -6.45
C THR A 82 -4.16 -7.62 -7.11
N PHE A 83 -4.37 -6.49 -6.45
CA PHE A 83 -5.01 -5.33 -7.06
C PHE A 83 -4.07 -4.67 -8.10
N VAL A 84 -4.62 -4.23 -9.22
CA VAL A 84 -3.85 -3.76 -10.40
C VAL A 84 -2.87 -2.61 -10.08
N SER A 85 -3.19 -1.76 -9.10
CA SER A 85 -2.31 -0.66 -8.70
C SER A 85 -0.94 -1.12 -8.22
N THR A 86 -0.82 -2.33 -7.66
CA THR A 86 0.47 -2.91 -7.25
C THR A 86 1.43 -3.01 -8.43
N ALA A 87 0.95 -3.47 -9.58
CA ALA A 87 1.73 -3.59 -10.81
C ALA A 87 1.89 -2.22 -11.52
N ASN A 88 0.79 -1.46 -11.64
CA ASN A 88 0.77 -0.21 -12.41
C ASN A 88 1.76 0.83 -11.87
N ALA A 89 1.92 0.93 -10.54
CA ALA A 89 2.81 1.91 -9.92
C ALA A 89 4.25 1.82 -10.46
N PHE A 90 4.74 0.60 -10.69
CA PHE A 90 6.08 0.34 -11.21
C PHE A 90 6.13 0.33 -12.74
N ALA A 91 5.09 -0.21 -13.39
CA ALA A 91 4.99 -0.18 -14.85
C ALA A 91 4.98 1.26 -15.40
N LEU A 92 4.36 2.20 -14.69
CA LEU A 92 4.36 3.64 -15.02
C LEU A 92 5.78 4.25 -15.02
N ARG A 93 6.75 3.64 -14.33
CA ARG A 93 8.16 4.05 -14.32
C ARG A 93 8.99 3.32 -15.40
N GLY A 94 8.38 2.39 -16.14
CA GLY A 94 9.03 1.61 -17.19
C GLY A 94 9.65 0.30 -16.71
N ALA A 95 9.36 -0.13 -15.48
CA ALA A 95 9.82 -1.42 -14.97
C ALA A 95 9.26 -2.60 -15.77
N HIS A 96 10.06 -3.66 -15.86
CA HIS A 96 9.62 -4.99 -16.27
C HIS A 96 9.01 -5.72 -15.07
N LEU A 97 7.75 -6.14 -15.18
CA LEU A 97 7.08 -6.84 -14.09
C LEU A 97 7.34 -8.33 -14.18
N VAL A 98 7.88 -8.90 -13.10
CA VAL A 98 8.09 -10.34 -12.96
C VAL A 98 7.01 -10.87 -12.01
N PHE A 99 6.14 -11.74 -12.50
CA PHE A 99 5.03 -12.24 -11.71
C PHE A 99 5.42 -13.50 -10.94
N ALA A 100 5.31 -13.45 -9.61
CA ALA A 100 5.44 -14.61 -8.73
C ALA A 100 4.07 -15.29 -8.55
N ASP A 101 4.10 -16.62 -8.43
CA ASP A 101 2.91 -17.40 -8.08
C ASP A 101 2.56 -17.21 -6.59
N ILE A 102 1.39 -17.72 -6.19
CA ILE A 102 0.85 -17.60 -4.84
C ILE A 102 0.72 -18.96 -4.16
N ARG A 103 0.73 -18.96 -2.82
CA ARG A 103 0.36 -20.15 -2.06
C ARG A 103 -1.17 -20.30 -2.06
N PRO A 104 -1.71 -21.51 -2.25
CA PRO A 104 -3.17 -21.73 -2.29
C PRO A 104 -3.85 -21.59 -0.91
N ASP A 105 -3.10 -21.66 0.19
CA ASP A 105 -3.61 -21.62 1.57
C ASP A 105 -3.87 -20.19 2.08
N THR A 106 -3.12 -19.22 1.57
CA THR A 106 -3.09 -17.83 2.06
C THR A 106 -3.34 -16.81 0.96
N LEU A 107 -3.15 -17.21 -0.31
CA LEU A 107 -3.21 -16.36 -1.49
C LEU A 107 -2.16 -15.24 -1.50
N ASN A 108 -1.19 -15.31 -0.59
CA ASN A 108 0.00 -14.47 -0.57
C ASN A 108 1.02 -15.01 -1.57
N LEU A 109 2.00 -14.16 -1.93
CA LEU A 109 3.16 -14.53 -2.74
C LEU A 109 3.82 -15.80 -2.15
N ASP A 110 4.11 -16.79 -3.00
CA ASP A 110 4.83 -18.01 -2.61
C ASP A 110 6.32 -17.71 -2.47
N GLU A 111 6.77 -17.63 -1.22
CA GLU A 111 8.17 -17.37 -0.87
C GLU A 111 9.12 -18.44 -1.41
N SER A 112 8.66 -19.68 -1.62
CA SER A 112 9.51 -20.80 -2.05
C SER A 112 9.96 -20.68 -3.51
N VAL A 113 9.22 -19.93 -4.34
CA VAL A 113 9.57 -19.71 -5.75
C VAL A 113 10.32 -18.40 -5.97
N LEU A 114 10.40 -17.54 -4.94
CA LEU A 114 10.88 -16.16 -5.05
C LEU A 114 12.37 -16.09 -5.44
N GLU A 115 13.22 -16.94 -4.86
CA GLU A 115 14.67 -16.92 -5.13
C GLU A 115 14.99 -17.16 -6.61
N GLY A 116 14.23 -18.05 -7.27
CA GLY A 116 14.41 -18.37 -8.68
C GLY A 116 13.98 -17.25 -9.65
N LEU A 117 13.25 -16.23 -9.17
CA LEU A 117 12.80 -15.09 -9.95
C LEU A 117 13.77 -13.91 -9.87
N ILE A 118 14.73 -13.93 -8.95
CA ILE A 118 15.68 -12.83 -8.74
C ILE A 118 16.77 -12.88 -9.81
N THR A 119 16.99 -11.74 -10.46
CA THR A 119 18.03 -11.52 -11.46
C THR A 119 18.91 -10.33 -11.06
N PRO A 120 20.03 -10.06 -11.76
CA PRO A 120 20.79 -8.83 -11.57
C PRO A 120 20.01 -7.55 -11.92
N GLN A 121 18.85 -7.65 -12.58
CA GLN A 121 17.96 -6.52 -12.90
C GLN A 121 16.87 -6.33 -11.83
N THR A 122 16.68 -7.29 -10.91
CA THR A 122 15.67 -7.19 -9.86
C THR A 122 15.99 -6.05 -8.90
N LYS A 123 15.08 -5.07 -8.85
CA LYS A 123 15.22 -3.84 -8.08
C LYS A 123 14.34 -3.83 -6.84
N ALA A 124 13.18 -4.47 -6.90
CA ALA A 124 12.23 -4.54 -5.79
C ALA A 124 11.39 -5.81 -5.83
N ILE A 125 10.94 -6.23 -4.64
CA ILE A 125 9.93 -7.27 -4.44
C ILE A 125 8.78 -6.61 -3.67
N VAL A 126 7.55 -6.75 -4.16
CA VAL A 126 6.37 -6.08 -3.59
C VAL A 126 5.40 -7.14 -3.07
N PRO A 127 5.55 -7.58 -1.81
CA PRO A 127 4.59 -8.50 -1.20
C PRO A 127 3.23 -7.83 -1.00
N VAL A 128 2.15 -8.63 -1.04
CA VAL A 128 0.78 -8.18 -0.83
C VAL A 128 0.17 -9.04 0.26
N HIS A 129 -0.12 -8.43 1.41
CA HIS A 129 -0.75 -9.09 2.55
C HIS A 129 -2.25 -9.28 2.29
N TYR A 130 -2.59 -10.35 1.59
CA TYR A 130 -3.95 -10.62 1.14
C TYR A 130 -4.89 -10.88 2.33
N ALA A 131 -6.10 -10.33 2.25
CA ALA A 131 -7.12 -10.43 3.29
C ALA A 131 -6.66 -10.00 4.72
N GLY A 132 -5.58 -9.21 4.82
CA GLY A 132 -5.00 -8.82 6.10
C GLY A 132 -4.13 -9.89 6.76
N ILE A 133 -3.80 -10.97 6.05
CA ILE A 133 -2.87 -12.02 6.49
C ILE A 133 -1.47 -11.63 6.00
N GLY A 134 -0.53 -11.48 6.93
CA GLY A 134 0.87 -11.21 6.60
C GLY A 134 1.46 -12.27 5.67
N CYS A 135 2.31 -11.84 4.74
CA CYS A 135 3.17 -12.77 4.01
C CYS A 135 4.18 -13.38 4.98
N GLU A 136 4.90 -14.41 4.54
CA GLU A 136 6.03 -14.95 5.30
C GLU A 136 7.17 -13.92 5.33
N MET A 137 7.11 -13.04 6.33
CA MET A 137 8.09 -12.01 6.63
C MET A 137 8.71 -12.41 7.97
N ASP A 138 10.00 -12.73 8.01
CA ASP A 138 10.64 -13.18 9.24
C ASP A 138 10.63 -12.07 10.33
N THR A 139 10.50 -12.51 11.59
CA THR A 139 10.32 -11.70 12.82
C THR A 139 11.62 -11.28 13.51
#